data_AF-A0A562QEG9-F1
#
_entry.id   AF-A0A562QEG9-F1
#
_cell.length_a   1.000
_cell.length_b   1.000
_cell.length_c   1.000
_cell.angle_alpha   90.00
_cell.angle_beta   90.00
_cell.angle_gamma   90.00
#
_symmetry.space_group_name_H-M   'P 1'
#
loop_
_entity.id
_entity.type
_entity.pdbx_description
1 polymer ?
#
loop_
_entity_poly.entity_id
_entity_poly.type
_entity_poly.pdbx_seq_one_letter_code
_entity_poly.pdbx_strand_id
1 'polypeptide(L)'
;MKSSISNYILLLVPSHINKWKVHALKRKKKERQELLKQTLEANPFMTDEALADQFAVSIQTIRLDRMELAIPELRERIKDVAKQQLDDVKALSPEEVIGEIVDLQLDERAISILDVKNEHVFSRSGIARGHHLFAQANSLAVAIIDDQLALTAKATIRFTRQVQAGERVIAKAQVVDIDLALTKVNVLSYVDHELVFSGEFVMYRSNDREPKRGEQK
;
A
#
# COMPACT_ATOMS: atom_id res chain seq x y z
N MET A 1 -14.07 16.27 -4.27
CA MET A 1 -14.63 15.05 -4.89
C MET A 1 -14.55 13.96 -3.85
N LYS A 2 -15.69 13.45 -3.37
CA LYS A 2 -15.78 12.65 -2.15
C LYS A 2 -15.01 11.34 -2.31
N SER A 3 -14.09 11.12 -1.39
CA SER A 3 -13.26 9.94 -1.24
C SER A 3 -14.11 8.67 -1.22
N SER A 4 -13.78 7.71 -2.09
CA SER A 4 -14.37 6.38 -2.18
C SER A 4 -13.80 5.41 -1.12
N ILE A 5 -13.17 5.95 -0.07
CA ILE A 5 -12.31 5.18 0.85
C ILE A 5 -13.07 4.69 2.10
N SER A 6 -14.27 5.21 2.40
CA SER A 6 -14.98 4.78 3.61
C SER A 6 -15.63 3.38 3.54
N ASN A 7 -15.63 2.70 2.38
CA ASN A 7 -16.42 1.47 2.20
C ASN A 7 -15.66 0.15 2.31
N TYR A 8 -14.32 0.13 2.30
CA TYR A 8 -13.58 -1.14 2.28
C TYR A 8 -13.04 -1.60 3.63
N ILE A 9 -12.92 -0.71 4.63
CA ILE A 9 -12.40 -1.05 5.96
C ILE A 9 -13.48 -1.68 6.87
N LEU A 10 -14.76 -1.61 6.50
CA LEU A 10 -15.88 -2.05 7.37
C LEU A 10 -16.39 -3.49 7.15
N LEU A 11 -15.63 -4.39 6.50
CA LEU A 11 -16.10 -5.75 6.18
C LEU A 11 -15.37 -6.90 6.89
N LEU A 12 -14.53 -6.61 7.89
CA LEU A 12 -13.89 -7.64 8.73
C LEU A 12 -14.66 -8.00 10.01
N VAL A 13 -15.90 -7.53 10.18
CA VAL A 13 -16.75 -7.87 11.33
C VAL A 13 -18.04 -8.55 10.87
N PRO A 14 -18.33 -9.80 11.29
CA PRO A 14 -19.59 -10.46 10.96
C PRO A 14 -20.69 -9.94 11.89
N SER A 15 -21.38 -8.86 11.52
CA SER A 15 -22.65 -8.52 12.15
C SER A 15 -23.55 -7.66 11.25
N HIS A 16 -24.76 -8.17 11.04
CA HIS A 16 -25.97 -7.53 10.50
C HIS A 16 -26.35 -7.75 9.02
N ILE A 17 -27.01 -8.90 8.86
CA ILE A 17 -28.16 -9.21 7.99
C ILE A 17 -29.03 -8.00 7.58
N ASN A 18 -29.21 -7.79 6.27
CA ASN A 18 -30.45 -7.44 5.51
C ASN A 18 -30.05 -6.77 4.17
N LYS A 19 -30.69 -6.92 3.00
CA LYS A 19 -31.96 -7.53 2.54
C LYS A 19 -31.83 -7.65 1.01
N TRP A 20 -31.49 -8.82 0.46
CA TRP A 20 -31.71 -9.12 -0.97
C TRP A 20 -31.97 -10.62 -1.16
N LYS A 21 -32.99 -11.14 -0.47
CA LYS A 21 -33.60 -12.41 -0.84
C LYS A 21 -34.51 -12.16 -2.05
N VAL A 22 -33.91 -12.02 -3.23
CA VAL A 22 -34.67 -12.01 -4.49
C VAL A 22 -34.85 -13.46 -4.92
N HIS A 23 -36.12 -13.84 -5.10
CA HIS A 23 -36.56 -15.18 -5.44
C HIS A 23 -35.77 -15.81 -6.61
N ALA A 24 -35.55 -17.10 -6.45
CA ALA A 24 -34.89 -18.01 -7.38
C ALA A 24 -35.53 -17.98 -8.78
N LEU A 25 -34.81 -17.40 -9.74
CA LEU A 25 -34.80 -17.88 -11.11
C LEU A 25 -33.35 -18.20 -11.46
N LYS A 26 -33.15 -19.35 -12.08
CA LYS A 26 -31.89 -19.78 -12.68
C LYS A 26 -31.52 -18.71 -13.72
N ARG A 27 -30.73 -17.70 -13.31
CA ARG A 27 -30.39 -16.55 -14.15
C ARG A 27 -29.72 -17.04 -15.43
N LYS A 28 -30.03 -16.39 -16.56
CA LYS A 28 -29.39 -16.74 -17.83
C LYS A 28 -27.89 -16.52 -17.68
N LYS A 29 -27.09 -17.45 -18.23
CA LYS A 29 -25.62 -17.46 -18.12
C LYS A 29 -24.99 -16.08 -18.35
N LYS A 30 -25.43 -15.40 -19.42
CA LYS A 30 -24.92 -14.08 -19.82
C LYS A 30 -25.16 -12.98 -18.76
N GLU A 31 -26.36 -12.95 -18.17
CA GLU A 31 -26.69 -11.99 -17.11
C GLU A 31 -25.90 -12.28 -15.83
N ARG A 32 -25.75 -13.57 -15.48
CA ARG A 32 -24.96 -13.98 -14.32
C ARG A 32 -23.49 -13.58 -14.48
N GLN A 33 -22.91 -13.78 -15.66
CA GLN A 33 -21.54 -13.41 -15.98
C GLN A 33 -21.30 -11.89 -15.92
N GLU A 34 -22.25 -11.10 -16.41
CA GLU A 34 -22.19 -9.63 -16.31
C GLU A 34 -22.22 -9.16 -14.85
N LEU A 35 -23.15 -9.68 -14.04
CA LEU A 35 -23.20 -9.37 -12.62
C LEU A 35 -21.97 -9.90 -11.86
N LEU A 36 -21.40 -11.02 -12.28
CA LEU A 36 -20.18 -11.57 -11.68
C LEU A 36 -19.01 -10.59 -11.83
N LYS A 37 -18.85 -9.97 -13.01
CA LYS A 37 -17.86 -8.89 -13.21
C LYS A 37 -18.12 -7.71 -12.29
N GLN A 38 -19.33 -7.16 -12.31
CA GLN A 38 -19.70 -6.01 -11.48
C GLN A 38 -19.51 -6.27 -9.98
N THR A 39 -19.85 -7.49 -9.54
CA THR A 39 -19.69 -7.90 -8.14
C THR A 39 -18.20 -7.96 -7.76
N LEU A 40 -17.35 -8.46 -8.65
CA LEU A 40 -15.91 -8.56 -8.40
C LEU A 40 -15.15 -7.25 -8.59
N GLU A 41 -15.66 -6.33 -9.40
CA GLU A 41 -15.19 -4.94 -9.46
C GLU A 41 -15.51 -4.19 -8.16
N ALA A 42 -16.72 -4.42 -7.59
CA ALA A 42 -17.14 -3.79 -6.34
C ALA A 42 -16.56 -4.46 -5.08
N ASN A 43 -16.17 -5.72 -5.15
CA ASN A 43 -15.50 -6.43 -4.06
C ASN A 43 -14.54 -7.50 -4.61
N PRO A 44 -13.28 -7.14 -4.89
CA PRO A 44 -12.27 -8.05 -5.44
C PRO A 44 -11.94 -9.24 -4.54
N PHE A 45 -12.26 -9.16 -3.25
CA PHE A 45 -11.91 -10.18 -2.24
C PHE A 45 -12.96 -11.29 -2.09
N MET A 46 -14.06 -11.25 -2.85
CA MET A 46 -15.06 -12.31 -2.77
C MET A 46 -14.51 -13.66 -3.23
N THR A 47 -14.73 -14.69 -2.41
CA THR A 47 -14.37 -16.08 -2.71
C THR A 47 -15.40 -16.73 -3.63
N ASP A 48 -15.00 -17.84 -4.28
CA ASP A 48 -15.92 -18.58 -5.17
C ASP A 48 -17.11 -19.15 -4.39
N GLU A 49 -16.92 -19.49 -3.12
CA GLU A 49 -17.97 -19.97 -2.21
C GLU A 49 -19.01 -18.87 -1.96
N ALA A 50 -18.56 -17.66 -1.60
CA ALA A 50 -19.45 -16.54 -1.36
C ALA A 50 -20.23 -16.14 -2.63
N LEU A 51 -19.57 -16.18 -3.79
CA LEU A 51 -20.22 -15.93 -5.08
C LEU A 51 -21.22 -17.04 -5.43
N ALA A 52 -20.88 -18.30 -5.19
CA ALA A 52 -21.75 -19.44 -5.44
C ALA A 52 -23.05 -19.32 -4.62
N ASP A 53 -22.92 -18.97 -3.35
CA ASP A 53 -24.05 -18.70 -2.46
C ASP A 53 -24.89 -17.51 -2.94
N GLN A 54 -24.25 -16.40 -3.33
CA GLN A 54 -24.92 -15.19 -3.82
C GLN A 54 -25.67 -15.41 -5.14
N PHE A 55 -25.10 -16.18 -6.06
CA PHE A 55 -25.69 -16.47 -7.37
C PHE A 55 -26.57 -17.73 -7.37
N ALA A 56 -26.66 -18.44 -6.24
CA ALA A 56 -27.38 -19.70 -6.07
C ALA A 56 -26.98 -20.75 -7.13
N VAL A 57 -25.68 -20.90 -7.36
CA VAL A 57 -25.08 -21.88 -8.30
C VAL A 57 -23.98 -22.67 -7.59
N SER A 58 -23.47 -23.73 -8.24
CA SER A 58 -22.31 -24.44 -7.68
C SER A 58 -21.03 -23.60 -7.81
N ILE A 59 -20.08 -23.82 -6.89
CA ILE A 59 -18.72 -23.28 -6.97
C ILE A 59 -18.09 -23.56 -8.34
N GLN A 60 -18.32 -24.76 -8.88
CA GLN A 60 -17.89 -25.17 -10.24
C GLN A 60 -18.45 -24.24 -11.33
N THR A 61 -19.69 -23.77 -11.20
CA THR A 61 -20.30 -22.84 -12.16
C THR A 61 -19.63 -21.47 -12.10
N ILE A 62 -19.32 -20.95 -10.90
CA ILE A 62 -18.58 -19.69 -10.73
C ILE A 62 -17.17 -19.80 -11.33
N ARG A 63 -16.47 -20.92 -11.08
CA ARG A 63 -15.13 -21.14 -11.66
C ARG A 63 -15.16 -21.13 -13.18
N LEU A 64 -16.11 -21.86 -13.79
CA LEU A 64 -16.28 -21.87 -15.24
C LEU A 64 -16.59 -20.49 -15.81
N ASP A 65 -17.50 -19.74 -15.17
CA ASP A 65 -17.83 -18.38 -15.59
C ASP A 65 -16.62 -17.45 -15.49
N ARG A 66 -15.85 -17.54 -14.40
CA ARG A 66 -14.63 -16.74 -14.24
C ARG A 66 -13.59 -17.06 -15.32
N MET A 67 -13.38 -18.34 -15.62
CA MET A 67 -12.45 -18.75 -16.68
C MET A 67 -12.88 -18.20 -18.04
N GLU A 68 -14.17 -18.27 -18.38
CA GLU A 68 -14.68 -17.72 -19.64
C GLU A 68 -14.55 -16.20 -19.73
N LEU A 69 -14.67 -15.51 -18.59
CA LEU A 69 -14.52 -14.05 -18.51
C LEU A 69 -13.06 -13.62 -18.29
N ALA A 70 -12.10 -14.55 -18.29
CA ALA A 70 -10.69 -14.32 -17.97
C ALA A 70 -10.48 -13.63 -16.61
N ILE A 71 -11.33 -13.90 -15.62
CA ILE A 71 -11.24 -13.34 -14.26
C ILE A 71 -10.26 -14.19 -13.42
N PRO A 72 -9.16 -13.60 -12.92
CA PRO A 72 -8.14 -14.33 -12.16
C PRO A 72 -8.64 -14.90 -10.83
N GLU A 73 -7.86 -15.84 -10.29
CA GLU A 73 -8.08 -16.40 -8.95
C GLU A 73 -7.94 -15.37 -7.85
N LEU A 74 -8.59 -15.64 -6.71
CA LEU A 74 -8.62 -14.73 -5.56
C LEU A 74 -7.20 -14.27 -5.18
N ARG A 75 -6.24 -15.19 -5.15
CA ARG A 75 -4.84 -14.86 -4.84
C ARG A 75 -4.24 -13.85 -5.83
N GLU A 76 -4.49 -14.02 -7.12
CA GLU A 76 -3.98 -13.09 -8.14
C GLU A 76 -4.73 -11.76 -8.09
N ARG A 77 -6.05 -11.77 -7.86
CA ARG A 77 -6.83 -10.53 -7.67
C ARG A 77 -6.38 -9.73 -6.45
N ILE A 78 -5.99 -10.40 -5.36
CA ILE A 78 -5.39 -9.75 -4.18
C ILE A 78 -4.06 -9.10 -4.56
N LYS A 79 -3.21 -9.78 -5.33
CA LYS A 79 -1.94 -9.21 -5.81
C LYS A 79 -2.16 -8.02 -6.72
N ASP A 80 -3.16 -8.07 -7.61
CA ASP A 80 -3.45 -6.97 -8.53
C ASP A 80 -3.93 -5.72 -7.80
N VAL A 81 -4.78 -5.88 -6.76
CA VAL A 81 -5.17 -4.77 -5.89
C VAL A 81 -3.98 -4.23 -5.10
N ALA A 82 -3.12 -5.11 -4.57
CA ALA A 82 -1.90 -4.68 -3.87
C ALA A 82 -0.91 -3.95 -4.80
N LYS A 83 -0.80 -4.36 -6.07
CA LYS A 83 -0.01 -3.66 -7.10
C LYS A 83 -0.61 -2.32 -7.48
N GLN A 84 -1.92 -2.22 -7.64
CA GLN A 84 -2.59 -0.94 -7.88
C GLN A 84 -2.40 0.05 -6.72
N GLN A 85 -2.26 -0.43 -5.48
CA GLN A 85 -1.88 0.41 -4.34
C GLN A 85 -0.39 0.79 -4.33
N LEU A 86 0.47 0.03 -5.00
CA LEU A 86 1.89 0.37 -5.20
C LEU A 86 2.07 1.38 -6.36
N ASP A 87 1.15 1.42 -7.33
CA ASP A 87 1.10 2.43 -8.41
C ASP A 87 0.81 3.86 -7.90
N ASP A 88 0.53 4.03 -6.61
CA ASP A 88 0.30 5.34 -5.98
C ASP A 88 1.59 6.10 -5.62
N VAL A 89 2.79 5.49 -5.75
CA VAL A 89 4.04 6.24 -5.51
C VAL A 89 4.27 7.24 -6.65
N LYS A 90 4.10 8.53 -6.38
CA LYS A 90 4.28 9.59 -7.40
C LYS A 90 5.71 10.04 -7.58
N ALA A 91 6.51 10.04 -6.50
CA ALA A 91 7.86 10.61 -6.49
C ALA A 91 8.96 9.65 -6.95
N LEU A 92 8.74 8.34 -6.78
CA LEU A 92 9.68 7.27 -7.10
C LEU A 92 8.92 6.08 -7.65
N SER A 93 9.56 5.29 -8.52
CA SER A 93 9.02 3.96 -8.81
C SER A 93 9.18 3.08 -7.56
N PRO A 94 8.26 2.14 -7.26
CA PRO A 94 8.41 1.22 -6.12
C PRO A 94 9.76 0.47 -6.10
N GLU A 95 10.35 0.26 -7.28
CA GLU A 95 11.66 -0.37 -7.49
C GLU A 95 12.87 0.48 -7.04
N GLU A 96 12.70 1.80 -6.91
CA GLU A 96 13.74 2.74 -6.50
C GLU A 96 13.83 2.91 -4.98
N VAL A 97 12.85 2.34 -4.25
CA VAL A 97 12.83 2.39 -2.79
C VAL A 97 13.70 1.28 -2.21
N ILE A 98 14.55 1.63 -1.26
CA ILE A 98 15.42 0.67 -0.58
C ILE A 98 14.59 -0.11 0.45
N GLY A 99 14.55 -1.42 0.26
CA GLY A 99 13.68 -2.33 1.01
C GLY A 99 12.34 -2.56 0.32
N GLU A 100 11.51 -3.40 0.92
CA GLU A 100 10.16 -3.70 0.44
C GLU A 100 9.14 -2.80 1.14
N ILE A 101 8.35 -2.05 0.38
CA ILE A 101 7.22 -1.28 0.92
C ILE A 101 6.09 -2.26 1.28
N VAL A 102 5.59 -2.18 2.51
CA VAL A 102 4.50 -3.04 3.00
C VAL A 102 3.21 -2.28 3.31
N ASP A 103 3.30 -0.97 3.58
CA ASP A 103 2.15 -0.06 3.74
C ASP A 103 2.56 1.30 3.19
N LEU A 104 1.68 1.94 2.43
CA LEU A 104 1.90 3.29 1.90
C LEU A 104 0.57 4.04 1.84
N GLN A 105 0.54 5.18 2.51
CA GLN A 105 -0.54 6.16 2.47
C GLN A 105 0.13 7.52 2.23
N LEU A 106 0.01 8.01 1.01
CA LEU A 106 0.65 9.25 0.58
C LEU A 106 0.27 10.41 1.50
N ASP A 107 1.24 11.26 1.79
CA ASP A 107 1.17 12.39 2.73
C ASP A 107 0.74 12.05 4.16
N GLU A 108 0.65 10.76 4.52
CA GLU A 108 0.25 10.31 5.85
C GLU A 108 1.30 9.41 6.51
N ARG A 109 1.42 8.15 6.07
CA ARG A 109 2.32 7.16 6.67
C ARG A 109 2.84 6.15 5.66
N ALA A 110 3.99 5.55 5.94
CA ALA A 110 4.51 4.46 5.14
C ALA A 110 5.36 3.50 5.98
N ILE A 111 5.47 2.24 5.55
CA ILE A 111 6.29 1.23 6.20
C ILE A 111 7.10 0.50 5.13
N SER A 112 8.41 0.36 5.36
CA SER A 112 9.26 -0.53 4.58
C SER A 112 10.05 -1.50 5.45
N ILE A 113 10.44 -2.62 4.84
CA ILE A 113 11.22 -3.68 5.48
C ILE A 113 12.51 -3.90 4.70
N LEU A 114 13.63 -3.96 5.41
CA LEU A 114 14.95 -4.29 4.85
C LEU A 114 15.54 -5.48 5.60
N ASP A 115 15.79 -6.57 4.88
CA ASP A 115 16.57 -7.69 5.39
C ASP A 115 18.08 -7.36 5.28
N VAL A 116 18.78 -7.36 6.42
CA VAL A 116 20.20 -6.98 6.47
C VAL A 116 21.06 -8.16 6.04
N LYS A 117 21.55 -8.12 4.80
CA LYS A 117 22.41 -9.15 4.21
C LYS A 117 23.89 -8.84 4.40
N ASN A 118 24.75 -9.78 4.01
CA ASN A 118 26.21 -9.66 4.14
C ASN A 118 26.78 -8.46 3.36
N GLU A 119 26.17 -8.09 2.24
CA GLU A 119 26.53 -6.88 1.49
C GLU A 119 26.24 -5.59 2.25
N HIS A 120 25.38 -5.60 3.27
CA HIS A 120 25.04 -4.39 4.04
C HIS A 120 26.01 -4.11 5.21
N VAL A 121 26.82 -5.09 5.59
CA VAL A 121 27.57 -5.04 6.85
C VAL A 121 29.08 -4.91 6.67
N PHE A 122 29.78 -4.52 7.73
CA PHE A 122 31.24 -4.66 7.78
C PHE A 122 31.60 -6.14 7.95
N SER A 123 32.38 -6.68 7.02
CA SER A 123 32.74 -8.12 6.97
C SER A 123 33.34 -8.66 8.28
N ARG A 124 34.08 -7.82 9.02
CA ARG A 124 34.74 -8.21 10.28
C ARG A 124 33.78 -8.26 11.48
N SER A 125 32.83 -7.34 11.57
CA SER A 125 31.98 -7.18 12.77
C SER A 125 30.55 -7.64 12.60
N GLY A 126 30.07 -7.82 11.35
CA GLY A 126 28.66 -8.11 11.08
C GLY A 126 27.73 -6.90 11.24
N ILE A 127 28.27 -5.73 11.60
CA ILE A 127 27.48 -4.52 11.86
C ILE A 127 27.07 -3.86 10.54
N ALA A 128 25.78 -3.57 10.38
CA ALA A 128 25.22 -2.81 9.28
C ALA A 128 25.85 -1.43 9.16
N ARG A 129 26.23 -1.05 7.94
CA ARG A 129 26.77 0.27 7.65
C ARG A 129 25.64 1.29 7.70
N GLY A 130 25.83 2.39 8.42
CA GLY A 130 24.76 3.36 8.69
C GLY A 130 24.09 3.95 7.44
N HIS A 131 24.79 4.00 6.30
CA HIS A 131 24.20 4.46 5.05
C HIS A 131 23.06 3.58 4.53
N HIS A 132 23.00 2.28 4.87
CA HIS A 132 21.89 1.42 4.45
C HIS A 132 20.61 1.73 5.22
N LEU A 133 20.72 1.96 6.53
CA LEU A 133 19.59 2.41 7.35
C LEU A 133 19.13 3.81 6.93
N PHE A 134 20.07 4.70 6.67
CA PHE A 134 19.77 6.03 6.14
C PHE A 134 19.08 5.94 4.77
N ALA A 135 19.59 5.11 3.86
CA ALA A 135 19.04 4.96 2.52
C ALA A 135 17.61 4.43 2.57
N GLN A 136 17.34 3.39 3.37
CA GLN A 136 15.97 2.88 3.60
C GLN A 136 15.03 3.98 4.12
N ALA A 137 15.45 4.70 5.17
CA ALA A 137 14.63 5.74 5.77
C ALA A 137 14.39 6.92 4.80
N ASN A 138 15.43 7.34 4.08
CA ASN A 138 15.36 8.43 3.14
C ASN A 138 14.49 8.09 1.93
N SER A 139 14.67 6.91 1.32
CA SER A 139 13.84 6.49 0.19
C SER A 139 12.38 6.33 0.60
N LEU A 140 12.10 5.85 1.82
CA LEU A 140 10.74 5.80 2.35
C LEU A 140 10.14 7.20 2.59
N ALA A 141 10.94 8.14 3.08
CA ALA A 141 10.53 9.53 3.26
C ALA A 141 10.30 10.28 1.93
N VAL A 142 10.92 9.83 0.83
CA VAL A 142 10.61 10.31 -0.53
C VAL A 142 9.31 9.66 -1.03
N ALA A 143 9.18 8.34 -0.88
CA ALA A 143 8.04 7.58 -1.41
C ALA A 143 6.68 7.97 -0.80
N ILE A 144 6.67 8.43 0.45
CA ILE A 144 5.44 8.89 1.15
C ILE A 144 4.91 10.23 0.62
N ILE A 145 5.68 10.99 -0.16
CA ILE A 145 5.30 12.33 -0.62
C ILE A 145 4.36 12.23 -1.82
N ASP A 146 3.18 12.86 -1.74
CA ASP A 146 2.20 12.90 -2.84
C ASP A 146 2.58 13.92 -3.94
N ASP A 147 3.78 13.81 -4.49
CA ASP A 147 4.27 14.73 -5.52
C ASP A 147 5.19 14.02 -6.52
N GLN A 148 5.25 14.49 -7.76
CA GLN A 148 6.15 13.90 -8.77
C GLN A 148 7.62 14.23 -8.50
N LEU A 149 7.90 15.33 -7.81
CA LEU A 149 9.24 15.72 -7.41
C LEU A 149 9.30 15.83 -5.90
N ALA A 150 9.98 14.90 -5.25
CA ALA A 150 10.29 14.98 -3.84
C ALA A 150 11.81 14.83 -3.61
N LEU A 151 12.40 15.79 -2.90
CA LEU A 151 13.84 15.84 -2.67
C LEU A 151 14.13 16.06 -1.18
N THR A 152 15.10 15.34 -0.62
CA THR A 152 15.53 15.58 0.76
C THR A 152 16.32 16.88 0.85
N ALA A 153 15.78 17.88 1.54
CA ALA A 153 16.46 19.16 1.78
C ALA A 153 17.36 19.10 3.03
N LYS A 154 16.91 18.42 4.08
CA LYS A 154 17.65 18.25 5.33
C LYS A 154 17.25 16.93 5.99
N ALA A 155 18.19 16.27 6.65
CA ALA A 155 17.92 15.14 7.52
C ALA A 155 18.67 15.29 8.84
N THR A 156 18.00 15.04 9.95
CA THR A 156 18.60 14.92 11.28
C THR A 156 18.39 13.49 11.76
N ILE A 157 19.46 12.72 11.91
CA ILE A 157 19.38 11.27 12.16
C ILE A 157 20.14 10.86 13.42
N ARG A 158 19.72 9.75 14.03
CA ARG A 158 20.40 9.10 15.15
C ARG A 158 20.41 7.59 14.94
N PHE A 159 21.56 6.99 15.18
CA PHE A 159 21.73 5.54 15.26
C PHE A 159 21.72 5.15 16.74
N THR A 160 20.67 4.49 17.19
CA THR A 160 20.44 4.20 18.62
C THR A 160 20.97 2.84 19.04
N ARG A 161 21.02 1.87 18.11
CA ARG A 161 21.56 0.52 18.32
C ARG A 161 22.28 0.04 17.07
N GLN A 162 23.33 -0.75 17.25
CA GLN A 162 23.96 -1.47 16.14
C GLN A 162 22.99 -2.51 15.57
N VAL A 163 22.88 -2.57 14.25
CA VAL A 163 22.12 -3.59 13.54
C VAL A 163 23.08 -4.62 12.97
N GLN A 164 22.72 -5.90 12.99
CA GLN A 164 23.57 -7.03 12.61
C GLN A 164 23.08 -7.72 11.33
N ALA A 165 23.97 -8.44 10.65
CA ALA A 165 23.60 -9.33 9.55
C ALA A 165 22.53 -10.35 10.00
N GLY A 166 21.53 -10.58 9.16
CA GLY A 166 20.38 -11.44 9.43
C GLY A 166 19.23 -10.77 10.17
N GLU A 167 19.42 -9.55 10.71
CA GLU A 167 18.32 -8.79 11.30
C GLU A 167 17.41 -8.18 10.22
N ARG A 168 16.15 -7.98 10.59
CA ARG A 168 15.13 -7.35 9.76
C ARG A 168 14.80 -5.97 10.31
N VAL A 169 15.04 -4.93 9.51
CA VAL A 169 14.79 -3.53 9.89
C VAL A 169 13.45 -3.08 9.33
N ILE A 170 12.52 -2.75 10.21
CA ILE A 170 11.20 -2.20 9.89
C ILE A 170 11.26 -0.68 10.06
N ALA A 171 11.27 0.07 8.96
CA ALA A 171 11.20 1.53 8.96
C ALA A 171 9.73 1.99 8.89
N LYS A 172 9.35 2.92 9.74
CA LYS A 172 8.01 3.53 9.79
C LYS A 172 8.13 5.02 9.61
N ALA A 173 7.62 5.53 8.49
CA ALA A 173 7.55 6.94 8.18
C ALA A 173 6.17 7.52 8.53
N GLN A 174 6.17 8.72 9.08
CA GLN A 174 4.96 9.48 9.42
C GLN A 174 5.18 10.94 9.02
N VAL A 175 4.27 11.49 8.23
CA VAL A 175 4.25 12.93 7.96
C VAL A 175 3.79 13.64 9.22
N VAL A 176 4.59 14.62 9.69
CA VAL A 176 4.32 15.40 10.91
C VAL A 176 3.88 16.83 10.60
N ASP A 177 4.29 17.36 9.46
CA ASP A 177 3.99 18.74 9.08
C ASP A 177 4.06 18.89 7.55
N ILE A 178 3.13 19.65 6.98
CA ILE A 178 3.07 19.94 5.54
C ILE A 178 2.91 21.45 5.38
N ASP A 179 3.92 22.09 4.81
CA ASP A 179 3.93 23.49 4.41
C ASP A 179 3.92 23.59 2.86
N LEU A 180 3.86 24.81 2.31
CA LEU A 180 3.75 25.08 0.88
C LEU A 180 4.83 24.43 0.03
N ALA A 181 6.08 24.39 0.51
CA ALA A 181 7.21 23.84 -0.25
C ALA A 181 7.98 22.76 0.50
N LEU A 182 7.69 22.56 1.79
CA LEU A 182 8.44 21.67 2.67
C LEU A 182 7.50 20.73 3.42
N THR A 183 7.94 19.50 3.61
CA THR A 183 7.23 18.48 4.38
C THR A 183 8.18 17.90 5.39
N LYS A 184 7.75 17.79 6.64
CA LYS A 184 8.52 17.09 7.67
C LYS A 184 8.01 15.67 7.80
N VAL A 185 8.92 14.71 7.71
CA VAL A 185 8.65 13.28 7.85
C VAL A 185 9.53 12.73 8.96
N ASN A 186 8.91 12.12 9.95
CA ASN A 186 9.62 11.37 10.98
C ASN A 186 9.70 9.91 10.57
N VAL A 187 10.89 9.33 10.59
CA VAL A 187 11.12 7.91 10.33
C VAL A 187 11.74 7.27 11.56
N LEU A 188 11.08 6.22 12.05
CA LEU A 188 11.58 5.39 13.15
C LEU A 188 11.78 3.97 12.64
N SER A 189 12.98 3.43 12.80
CA SER A 189 13.30 2.06 12.38
C SER A 189 13.55 1.16 13.58
N TYR A 190 13.00 -0.05 13.49
CA TYR A 190 13.01 -1.04 14.55
C TYR A 190 13.57 -2.37 14.06
N VAL A 191 14.23 -3.09 14.96
CA VAL A 191 14.44 -4.54 14.85
C VAL A 191 13.66 -5.16 15.99
N ASP A 192 12.71 -6.04 15.66
CA ASP A 192 11.69 -6.54 16.58
C ASP A 192 10.95 -5.39 17.30
N HIS A 193 11.31 -5.10 18.56
CA HIS A 193 10.73 -4.04 19.38
C HIS A 193 11.73 -2.93 19.75
N GLU A 194 12.99 -3.05 19.35
CA GLU A 194 14.04 -2.12 19.73
C GLU A 194 14.23 -1.04 18.66
N LEU A 195 14.22 0.22 19.08
CA LEU A 195 14.52 1.35 18.20
C LEU A 195 16.01 1.32 17.83
N VAL A 196 16.32 1.21 16.53
CA VAL A 196 17.69 1.13 16.02
C VAL A 196 18.12 2.38 15.27
N PHE A 197 17.16 3.10 14.70
CA PHE A 197 17.39 4.33 13.96
C PHE A 197 16.19 5.27 14.11
N SER A 198 16.46 6.57 14.17
CA SER A 198 15.44 7.61 14.12
C SER A 198 15.91 8.75 13.25
N GLY A 199 15.04 9.31 12.41
CA GLY A 199 15.35 10.47 11.59
C GLY A 199 14.18 11.42 11.42
N GLU A 200 14.46 12.71 11.43
CA GLU A 200 13.56 13.77 10.95
C GLU A 200 14.08 14.22 9.58
N PHE A 201 13.23 14.10 8.57
CA PHE A 201 13.53 14.44 7.18
C PHE A 201 12.66 15.63 6.76
N VAL A 202 13.31 16.67 6.23
CA VAL A 202 12.65 17.81 5.61
C VAL A 202 12.73 17.61 4.10
N MET A 203 11.58 17.42 3.49
CA MET A 203 11.41 17.10 2.08
C MET A 203 10.92 18.33 1.33
N TYR A 204 11.60 18.71 0.26
CA TYR A 204 11.07 19.64 -0.73
C TYR A 204 10.09 18.91 -1.66
N ARG A 205 9.01 19.58 -2.03
CA ARG A 205 8.08 19.13 -3.08
C ARG A 205 7.76 20.26 -4.06
N SER A 206 7.44 19.94 -5.32
CA SER A 206 6.96 20.97 -6.26
C SER A 206 5.63 21.54 -5.78
N ASN A 207 5.42 22.84 -5.96
CA ASN A 207 4.16 23.47 -5.61
C ASN A 207 3.26 23.54 -6.86
N ASP A 208 2.95 22.39 -7.46
CA ASP A 208 2.11 22.29 -8.67
C ASP A 208 0.61 22.24 -8.35
N ARG A 209 0.23 22.60 -7.12
CA ARG A 209 -1.15 22.98 -6.83
C ARG A 209 -1.43 24.36 -7.42
N GLU A 210 -1.52 24.43 -8.76
CA GLU A 210 -2.22 25.54 -9.39
C GLU A 210 -3.60 25.66 -8.73
N PRO A 211 -3.97 26.81 -8.15
CA PRO A 211 -5.36 27.02 -7.77
C PRO A 211 -6.15 26.92 -9.07
N LYS A 212 -7.07 25.95 -9.17
CA LYS A 212 -8.04 25.90 -10.27
C LYS A 212 -8.66 27.29 -10.35
N ARG A 213 -8.25 28.06 -11.36
CA ARG A 213 -8.77 29.39 -11.64
C ARG A 213 -10.24 29.14 -11.92
N GLY A 214 -11.09 29.53 -10.95
CA GLY A 214 -12.52 29.29 -11.03
C GLY A 214 -13.04 29.79 -12.37
N GLU A 215 -13.81 28.96 -13.04
CA GLU A 215 -14.77 29.41 -14.04
C GLU A 215 -15.69 30.41 -13.34
N GLN A 216 -15.39 31.69 -13.51
CA GLN A 216 -16.35 32.76 -13.29
C GLN A 216 -17.17 32.87 -14.57
N LYS A 217 -18.39 32.32 -14.47
CA LYS A 217 -19.67 32.70 -15.09
C LYS A 217 -19.65 33.28 -16.50
#